data_AF-A0A3E0DJH0-F1
#
_entry.id   AF-A0A3E0DJH0-F1
#
_cell.length_a   1.000
_cell.length_b   1.000
_cell.length_c   1.000
_cell.angle_alpha   90.00
_cell.angle_beta   90.00
_cell.angle_gamma   90.00
#
_symmetry.space_group_name_H-M   'P 1'
#
loop_
_entity.id
_entity.type
_entity.pdbx_description
1 polymer ?
#
loop_
_entity_poly.entity_id
_entity_poly.type
_entity_poly.pdbx_seq_one_letter_code
_entity_poly.pdbx_strand_id
1 'polypeptide(L)'
;MKITPAAIRQKSFEVGFRGYEKKEVTLFLDEISEVVDALHKENMELKTKLQNTEAEAKRLKDVEESLFRTLKTAEDTGAAIIVEANEAADLIIADANETADNATKHIDKMVADTRKQAEEQAAAIIGSAETKAKDTIVELRESMQGLVRSYEGLAEQREAMVKSLKRIAQDSLNQIDLSDAHYSRIDAKAHARAIDELSRSQTFTFANLGNLGYEEEEIVEEEIEESPMAEMEVIEEQLELEAHDSTPDMEMEIDDSETAEEELEMEDTKMQLEDEALDEDIEELEEAKEKPVAENLKHQTSQPKYRDDQKNQSGSFFDQFD
;
A
#
# COMPACT_ATOMS: atom_id res chain seq x y z
N MET A 1 -86.79 47.17 43.96
CA MET A 1 -88.24 46.82 43.99
C MET A 1 -89.01 47.95 44.66
N LYS A 2 -90.30 48.14 44.31
CA LYS A 2 -91.15 49.24 44.83
C LYS A 2 -91.77 48.98 46.22
N ILE A 3 -91.59 47.79 46.79
CA ILE A 3 -92.09 47.42 48.13
C ILE A 3 -90.96 46.69 48.86
N THR A 4 -90.67 47.10 50.10
CA THR A 4 -89.69 46.47 51.01
C THR A 4 -90.42 45.79 52.17
N PRO A 5 -89.81 44.79 52.84
CA PRO A 5 -90.38 44.18 54.04
C PRO A 5 -90.82 45.22 55.09
N ALA A 6 -90.00 46.26 55.29
CA ALA A 6 -90.30 47.38 56.17
C ALA A 6 -91.50 48.22 55.70
N ALA A 7 -91.62 48.47 54.39
CA ALA A 7 -92.76 49.18 53.83
C ALA A 7 -94.09 48.40 53.95
N ILE A 8 -94.03 47.06 54.00
CA ILE A 8 -95.19 46.18 54.22
C ILE A 8 -95.66 46.28 55.69
N ARG A 9 -94.72 46.20 56.65
CA ARG A 9 -95.02 46.33 58.10
C ARG A 9 -95.56 47.71 58.48
N GLN A 10 -95.08 48.76 57.81
CA GLN A 10 -95.50 50.14 58.08
C GLN A 10 -96.73 50.57 57.28
N LYS A 11 -97.33 49.68 56.48
CA LYS A 11 -98.47 50.03 55.63
C LYS A 11 -99.73 50.23 56.47
N SER A 12 -100.30 51.43 56.41
CA SER A 12 -101.62 51.72 56.95
C SER A 12 -102.67 51.74 55.84
N PHE A 13 -103.90 51.36 56.19
CA PHE A 13 -105.08 51.37 55.31
C PHE A 13 -106.16 52.28 55.89
N GLU A 14 -106.97 52.88 55.02
CA GLU A 14 -108.16 53.63 55.42
C GLU A 14 -109.25 52.70 55.97
N VAL A 15 -110.01 53.17 56.95
CA VAL A 15 -111.07 52.37 57.60
C VAL A 15 -112.42 52.71 56.97
N GLY A 16 -113.15 51.69 56.49
CA GLY A 16 -114.49 51.82 55.91
C GLY A 16 -115.52 50.93 56.61
N PHE A 17 -116.81 51.25 56.46
CA PHE A 17 -117.91 50.43 57.01
C PHE A 17 -117.94 49.04 56.33
N ARG A 18 -117.86 47.95 57.10
CA ARG A 18 -117.75 46.53 56.65
C ARG A 18 -116.38 46.12 56.03
N GLY A 19 -115.25 46.53 56.61
CA GLY A 19 -113.90 46.08 56.22
C GLY A 19 -113.40 44.80 56.90
N TYR A 20 -112.21 44.34 56.50
CA TYR A 20 -111.48 43.22 57.13
C TYR A 20 -111.06 43.53 58.57
N GLU A 21 -110.89 42.50 59.40
CA GLU A 21 -110.42 42.69 60.76
C GLU A 21 -108.96 43.16 60.79
N LYS A 22 -108.71 44.30 61.45
CA LYS A 22 -107.38 44.92 61.53
C LYS A 22 -106.32 43.97 62.07
N LYS A 23 -106.64 43.14 63.07
CA LYS A 23 -105.70 42.19 63.70
C LYS A 23 -105.27 41.10 62.71
N GLU A 24 -106.22 40.49 62.01
CA GLU A 24 -105.93 39.46 61.01
C GLU A 24 -105.11 40.02 59.85
N VAL A 25 -105.44 41.23 59.38
CA VAL A 25 -104.67 41.91 58.31
C VAL A 25 -103.25 42.25 58.77
N THR A 26 -103.05 42.73 60.01
CA THR A 26 -101.70 42.99 60.54
C THR A 26 -100.87 41.70 60.62
N LEU A 27 -101.43 40.60 61.14
CA LEU A 27 -100.74 39.31 61.21
C LEU A 27 -100.34 38.80 59.82
N PHE A 28 -101.23 38.92 58.84
CA PHE A 28 -100.96 38.54 57.46
C PHE A 28 -99.87 39.43 56.81
N LEU A 29 -99.87 40.73 57.08
CA LEU A 29 -98.80 41.64 56.61
C LEU A 29 -97.44 41.33 57.25
N ASP A 30 -97.41 40.91 58.52
CA ASP A 30 -96.19 40.49 59.20
C ASP A 30 -95.62 39.21 58.56
N GLU A 31 -96.47 38.21 58.29
CA GLU A 31 -96.09 36.97 57.60
C GLU A 31 -95.59 37.25 56.16
N ILE A 32 -96.31 38.08 55.39
CA ILE A 32 -95.86 38.50 54.06
C ILE A 32 -94.52 39.23 54.14
N SER A 33 -94.32 40.10 55.14
CA SER A 33 -93.06 40.82 55.31
C SER A 33 -91.89 39.86 55.52
N GLU A 34 -92.06 38.82 56.32
CA GLU A 34 -91.04 37.78 56.54
C GLU A 34 -90.74 36.99 55.27
N VAL A 35 -91.77 36.58 54.52
CA VAL A 35 -91.58 35.88 53.23
C VAL A 35 -90.86 36.76 52.21
N VAL A 36 -91.21 38.05 52.15
CA VAL A 36 -90.56 39.01 51.23
C VAL A 36 -89.10 39.25 51.63
N ASP A 37 -88.78 39.29 52.93
CA ASP A 37 -87.40 39.41 53.41
C ASP A 37 -86.58 38.15 53.08
N ALA A 38 -87.16 36.96 53.28
CA ALA A 38 -86.55 35.68 52.90
C ALA A 38 -86.28 35.62 51.38
N LEU A 39 -87.26 35.98 50.55
CA LEU A 39 -87.10 36.07 49.09
C LEU A 39 -86.02 37.07 48.68
N HIS A 40 -85.88 38.19 49.41
CA HIS A 40 -84.85 39.19 49.11
C HIS A 40 -83.45 38.66 49.40
N LYS A 41 -83.28 37.97 50.55
CA LYS A 41 -82.03 37.31 50.93
C LYS A 41 -81.64 36.23 49.92
N GLU A 42 -82.60 35.37 49.56
CA GLU A 42 -82.39 34.34 48.55
C GLU A 42 -82.02 34.94 47.18
N ASN A 43 -82.72 36.00 46.74
CA ASN A 43 -82.40 36.67 45.47
C ASN A 43 -81.00 37.27 45.46
N MET A 44 -80.57 37.85 46.58
CA MET A 44 -79.23 38.43 46.73
C MET A 44 -78.16 37.33 46.76
N GLU A 45 -78.41 36.22 47.45
CA GLU A 45 -77.52 35.06 47.46
C GLU A 45 -77.39 34.43 46.06
N LEU A 46 -78.51 34.23 45.36
CA LEU A 46 -78.54 33.70 44.00
C LEU A 46 -77.80 34.61 43.02
N LYS A 47 -77.97 35.93 43.11
CA LYS A 47 -77.22 36.90 42.28
C LYS A 47 -75.71 36.84 42.56
N THR A 48 -75.33 36.72 43.82
CA THR A 48 -73.92 36.60 44.21
C THR A 48 -73.32 35.31 43.67
N LYS A 49 -74.04 34.19 43.80
CA LYS A 49 -73.64 32.89 43.24
C LYS A 49 -73.51 32.97 41.71
N LEU A 50 -74.49 33.56 41.02
CA LEU A 50 -74.47 33.75 39.58
C LEU A 50 -73.23 34.54 39.14
N GLN A 51 -72.98 35.69 39.77
CA GLN A 51 -71.83 36.53 39.46
C GLN A 51 -70.50 35.79 39.67
N ASN A 52 -70.38 35.01 40.75
CA ASN A 52 -69.19 34.20 41.00
C ASN A 52 -69.00 33.11 39.94
N THR A 53 -70.07 32.40 39.57
CA THR A 53 -70.00 31.35 38.53
C THR A 53 -69.69 31.92 37.15
N GLU A 54 -70.23 33.10 36.82
CA GLU A 54 -69.92 33.79 35.55
C GLU A 54 -68.46 34.25 35.51
N ALA A 55 -67.92 34.74 36.64
CA ALA A 55 -66.51 35.12 36.75
C ALA A 55 -65.58 33.90 36.62
N GLU A 56 -65.93 32.77 37.23
CA GLU A 56 -65.17 31.52 37.12
C GLU A 56 -65.23 30.96 35.69
N ALA A 57 -66.41 30.93 35.07
CA ALA A 57 -66.57 30.52 33.68
C ALA A 57 -65.75 31.39 32.72
N LYS A 58 -65.71 32.71 32.96
CA LYS A 58 -64.86 33.62 32.18
C LYS A 58 -63.38 33.29 32.36
N ARG A 59 -62.92 33.10 33.60
CA ARG A 59 -61.53 32.72 33.88
C ARG A 59 -61.15 31.41 33.21
N LEU A 60 -62.03 30.41 33.22
CA LEU A 60 -61.79 29.13 32.56
C LEU A 60 -61.66 29.29 31.04
N LYS A 61 -62.49 30.12 30.41
CA LYS A 61 -62.36 30.47 28.99
C LYS A 61 -61.04 31.17 28.68
N ASP A 62 -60.62 32.13 29.50
CA ASP A 62 -59.34 32.83 29.30
C ASP A 62 -58.15 31.85 29.42
N VAL A 63 -58.22 30.88 30.34
CA VAL A 63 -57.22 29.81 30.48
C VAL A 63 -57.23 28.86 29.29
N GLU A 64 -58.41 28.45 28.84
CA GLU A 64 -58.58 27.59 27.65
C GLU A 64 -58.00 28.24 26.40
N GLU A 65 -58.28 29.53 26.17
CA GLU A 65 -57.75 30.28 25.02
C GLU A 65 -56.21 30.37 25.09
N SER A 66 -55.65 30.62 26.27
CA SER A 66 -54.20 30.63 26.47
C SER A 66 -53.55 29.26 26.21
N LEU A 67 -54.20 28.19 26.70
CA LEU A 67 -53.74 26.82 26.47
C LEU A 67 -53.80 26.46 24.99
N PHE A 68 -54.88 26.83 24.30
CA PHE A 68 -55.05 26.60 22.87
C PHE A 68 -53.97 27.31 22.05
N ARG A 69 -53.70 28.60 22.34
CA ARG A 69 -52.61 29.34 21.68
C ARG A 69 -51.26 28.70 21.92
N THR A 70 -51.01 28.21 23.13
CA THR A 70 -49.76 27.52 23.46
C THR A 70 -49.64 26.21 22.68
N LEU A 71 -50.71 25.43 22.59
CA LEU A 71 -50.72 24.14 21.88
C LEU A 71 -50.54 24.35 20.38
N LYS A 72 -51.22 25.33 19.79
CA LYS A 72 -51.03 25.72 18.39
C LYS A 72 -49.58 26.17 18.12
N THR A 73 -49.02 27.00 19.01
CA THR A 73 -47.62 27.43 18.88
C THR A 73 -46.66 26.24 18.96
N ALA A 74 -46.91 25.27 19.84
CA ALA A 74 -46.12 24.06 19.96
C ALA A 74 -46.24 23.17 18.70
N GLU A 75 -47.44 23.05 18.12
CA GLU A 75 -47.70 22.35 16.86
C GLU A 75 -46.94 23.03 15.70
N ASP A 76 -47.09 24.34 15.53
CA ASP A 76 -46.41 25.12 14.50
C ASP A 76 -44.88 25.02 14.63
N THR A 77 -44.36 25.10 15.86
CA THR A 77 -42.93 24.94 16.15
C THR A 77 -42.45 23.52 15.85
N GLY A 78 -43.24 22.51 16.20
CA GLY A 78 -42.94 21.12 15.89
C GLY A 78 -42.87 20.87 14.39
N ALA A 79 -43.82 21.41 13.63
CA ALA A 79 -43.83 21.33 12.17
C ALA A 79 -42.61 22.05 11.55
N ALA A 80 -42.27 23.23 12.06
CA ALA A 80 -41.08 23.97 11.61
C ALA A 80 -39.78 23.19 11.85
N ILE A 81 -39.62 22.59 13.04
CA ILE A 81 -38.45 21.75 13.37
C ILE A 81 -38.34 20.56 12.41
N ILE A 82 -39.45 19.92 12.05
CA ILE A 82 -39.44 18.78 11.12
C ILE A 82 -38.98 19.23 9.73
N VAL A 83 -39.47 20.38 9.24
CA VAL A 83 -39.04 20.92 7.94
C VAL A 83 -37.55 21.25 7.96
N GLU A 84 -37.08 21.98 8.98
CA GLU A 84 -35.67 22.35 9.13
C GLU A 84 -34.76 21.12 9.25
N ALA A 85 -35.17 20.10 10.00
CA ALA A 85 -34.41 18.85 10.13
C ALA A 85 -34.32 18.09 8.81
N ASN A 86 -35.39 18.06 8.01
CA ASN A 86 -35.37 17.44 6.68
C ASN A 86 -34.48 18.22 5.71
N GLU A 87 -34.57 19.56 5.68
CA GLU A 87 -33.69 20.40 4.87
C GLU A 87 -32.22 20.23 5.26
N ALA A 88 -31.92 20.18 6.55
CA ALA A 88 -30.56 19.92 7.04
C ALA A 88 -30.07 18.52 6.66
N ALA A 89 -30.93 17.49 6.74
CA ALA A 89 -30.60 16.14 6.32
C ALA A 89 -30.30 16.07 4.82
N ASP A 90 -31.12 16.72 3.99
CA ASP A 90 -30.92 16.79 2.54
C ASP A 90 -29.60 17.51 2.20
N LEU A 91 -29.27 18.58 2.90
CA LEU A 91 -27.99 19.28 2.75
C LEU A 91 -26.80 18.39 3.12
N ILE A 92 -26.88 17.66 4.24
CA ILE A 92 -25.83 16.72 4.67
C ILE A 92 -25.64 15.62 3.62
N ILE A 93 -26.74 15.06 3.09
CA ILE A 93 -26.67 14.03 2.04
C ILE A 93 -26.06 14.60 0.76
N ALA A 94 -26.43 15.81 0.36
CA ALA A 94 -25.88 16.46 -0.82
C ALA A 94 -24.36 16.69 -0.67
N ASP A 95 -23.91 17.22 0.47
CA ASP A 95 -22.49 17.47 0.77
C ASP A 95 -21.68 16.17 0.84
N ALA A 96 -22.24 15.13 1.47
CA ALA A 96 -21.61 13.81 1.50
C ALA A 96 -21.46 13.20 0.09
N ASN A 97 -22.49 13.34 -0.76
CA ASN A 97 -22.43 12.88 -2.14
C ASN A 97 -21.41 13.67 -2.97
N GLU A 98 -21.35 14.99 -2.82
CA GLU A 98 -20.35 15.83 -3.49
C GLU A 98 -18.93 15.45 -3.06
N THR A 99 -18.71 15.26 -1.76
CA THR A 99 -17.42 14.83 -1.21
C THR A 99 -17.02 13.46 -1.74
N ALA A 100 -17.95 12.51 -1.79
CA ALA A 100 -17.71 11.17 -2.34
C ALA A 100 -17.37 11.22 -3.83
N ASP A 101 -18.12 11.99 -4.63
CA ASP A 101 -17.86 12.17 -6.06
C ASP A 101 -16.48 12.81 -6.30
N ASN A 102 -16.13 13.84 -5.54
CA ASN A 102 -14.80 14.46 -5.60
C ASN A 102 -13.68 13.48 -5.21
N ALA A 103 -13.87 12.67 -4.18
CA ALA A 103 -12.91 11.64 -3.77
C ALA A 103 -12.73 10.58 -4.87
N THR A 104 -13.81 10.10 -5.48
CA THR A 104 -13.73 9.11 -6.56
C THR A 104 -13.00 9.67 -7.78
N LYS A 105 -13.32 10.90 -8.21
CA LYS A 105 -12.62 11.59 -9.30
C LYS A 105 -11.12 11.77 -9.01
N HIS A 106 -10.77 12.09 -7.76
CA HIS A 106 -9.37 12.21 -7.35
C HIS A 106 -8.64 10.86 -7.44
N ILE A 107 -9.27 9.78 -6.94
CA ILE A 107 -8.72 8.42 -7.02
C ILE A 107 -8.56 7.99 -8.48
N ASP A 108 -9.58 8.19 -9.32
CA ASP A 108 -9.53 7.82 -10.73
C ASP A 108 -8.38 8.54 -11.46
N LYS A 109 -8.18 9.83 -11.16
CA LYS A 109 -7.05 10.59 -11.70
C LYS A 109 -5.72 10.03 -11.22
N MET A 110 -5.59 9.74 -9.93
CA MET A 110 -4.37 9.16 -9.36
C MET A 110 -4.07 7.78 -9.96
N VAL A 111 -5.09 6.94 -10.15
CA VAL A 111 -4.96 5.62 -10.79
C VAL A 111 -4.54 5.76 -12.25
N ALA A 112 -5.12 6.71 -12.99
CA ALA A 112 -4.71 6.97 -14.37
C ALA A 112 -3.25 7.45 -14.45
N ASP A 113 -2.84 8.37 -13.56
CA ASP A 113 -1.49 8.91 -13.51
C ASP A 113 -0.46 7.83 -13.12
N THR A 114 -0.72 7.06 -12.07
CA THR A 114 0.13 5.94 -11.63
C THR A 114 0.23 4.84 -12.69
N ARG A 115 -0.88 4.51 -13.35
CA ARG A 115 -0.87 3.56 -14.48
C ARG A 115 0.00 4.06 -15.62
N LYS A 116 -0.12 5.34 -15.98
CA LYS A 116 0.71 5.94 -17.04
C LYS A 116 2.19 5.89 -16.68
N GLN A 117 2.55 6.22 -15.44
CA GLN A 117 3.93 6.12 -14.96
C GLN A 117 4.46 4.68 -15.01
N ALA A 118 3.65 3.70 -14.59
CA ALA A 118 4.01 2.30 -14.66
C ALA A 118 4.20 1.82 -16.12
N GLU A 119 3.33 2.26 -17.04
CA GLU A 119 3.45 1.98 -18.48
C GLU A 119 4.73 2.59 -19.07
N GLU A 120 5.07 3.84 -18.71
CA GLU A 120 6.32 4.50 -19.14
C GLU A 120 7.56 3.79 -18.60
N GLN A 121 7.56 3.40 -17.32
CA GLN A 121 8.66 2.64 -16.71
C GLN A 121 8.83 1.26 -17.35
N ALA A 122 7.72 0.54 -17.57
CA ALA A 122 7.76 -0.75 -18.25
C ALA A 122 8.33 -0.63 -19.67
N ALA A 123 7.90 0.40 -20.43
CA ALA A 123 8.43 0.65 -21.76
C ALA A 123 9.93 0.98 -21.74
N ALA A 124 10.40 1.76 -20.76
CA ALA A 124 11.82 2.06 -20.59
C ALA A 124 12.65 0.82 -20.25
N ILE A 125 12.17 -0.03 -19.34
CA ILE A 125 12.83 -1.28 -18.97
C ILE A 125 12.92 -2.21 -20.18
N ILE A 126 11.81 -2.42 -20.88
CA ILE A 126 11.77 -3.26 -22.10
C ILE A 126 12.73 -2.69 -23.15
N GLY A 127 12.69 -1.38 -23.41
CA GLY A 127 13.60 -0.73 -24.35
C GLY A 127 15.07 -0.94 -24.00
N SER A 128 15.44 -0.78 -22.73
CA SER A 128 16.82 -1.01 -22.26
C SER A 128 17.25 -2.48 -22.33
N ALA A 129 16.32 -3.41 -22.09
CA ALA A 129 16.58 -4.84 -22.20
C ALA A 129 16.79 -5.24 -23.67
N GLU A 130 15.99 -4.68 -24.58
CA GLU A 130 16.15 -4.90 -26.02
C GLU A 130 17.48 -4.35 -26.56
N THR A 131 17.93 -3.18 -26.11
CA THR A 131 19.23 -2.64 -26.52
C THR A 131 20.37 -3.51 -25.99
N LYS A 132 20.35 -3.89 -24.70
CA LYS A 132 21.35 -4.80 -24.13
C LYS A 132 21.37 -6.16 -24.83
N ALA A 133 20.20 -6.69 -25.19
CA ALA A 133 20.11 -7.93 -25.97
C ALA A 133 20.75 -7.78 -27.36
N LYS A 134 20.57 -6.63 -28.02
CA LYS A 134 21.24 -6.37 -29.31
C LYS A 134 22.76 -6.26 -29.14
N ASP A 135 23.23 -5.54 -28.12
CA ASP A 135 24.65 -5.33 -27.87
C ASP A 135 25.35 -6.66 -27.58
N THR A 136 24.78 -7.49 -26.70
CA THR A 136 25.30 -8.84 -26.40
C THR A 136 25.32 -9.77 -27.64
N ILE A 137 24.35 -9.65 -28.54
CA ILE A 137 24.37 -10.39 -29.82
C ILE A 137 25.52 -9.93 -30.72
N VAL A 138 25.82 -8.62 -30.73
CA VAL A 138 26.95 -8.07 -31.49
C VAL A 138 28.27 -8.56 -30.90
N GLU A 139 28.45 -8.46 -29.58
CA GLU A 139 29.65 -8.95 -28.88
C GLU A 139 29.84 -10.47 -29.07
N LEU A 140 28.76 -11.26 -28.99
CA LEU A 140 28.81 -12.69 -29.24
C LEU A 140 29.23 -13.00 -30.69
N ARG A 141 28.77 -12.20 -31.65
CA ARG A 141 29.17 -12.35 -33.05
C ARG A 141 30.65 -12.03 -33.25
N GLU A 142 31.16 -10.98 -32.62
CA GLU A 142 32.58 -10.61 -32.71
C GLU A 142 33.49 -11.64 -32.04
N SER A 143 33.15 -12.07 -30.82
CA SER A 143 33.88 -13.13 -30.12
C SER A 143 33.87 -14.45 -30.89
N MET A 144 32.73 -14.85 -31.48
CA MET A 144 32.66 -16.03 -32.34
C MET A 144 33.56 -15.89 -33.57
N GLN A 145 33.60 -14.73 -34.21
CA GLN A 145 34.53 -14.48 -35.33
C GLN A 145 35.99 -14.54 -34.87
N GLY A 146 36.32 -14.01 -33.70
CA GLY A 146 37.64 -14.11 -33.10
C GLY A 146 38.04 -15.57 -32.85
N LEU A 147 37.14 -16.37 -32.29
CA LEU A 147 37.36 -17.80 -32.04
C LEU A 147 37.55 -18.60 -33.34
N VAL A 148 36.82 -18.27 -34.39
CA VAL A 148 37.03 -18.90 -35.71
C VAL A 148 38.42 -18.58 -36.25
N ARG A 149 38.87 -17.32 -36.17
CA ARG A 149 40.22 -16.91 -36.61
C ARG A 149 41.32 -17.60 -35.80
N SER A 150 41.15 -17.71 -34.49
CA SER A 150 42.14 -18.40 -33.64
C SER A 150 42.19 -19.90 -33.94
N TYR A 151 41.04 -20.52 -34.20
CA TYR A 151 40.99 -21.92 -34.64
C TYR A 151 41.66 -22.14 -36.00
N GLU A 152 41.43 -21.26 -36.97
CA GLU A 152 42.10 -21.29 -38.28
C GLU A 152 43.63 -21.16 -38.11
N GLY A 153 44.09 -20.19 -37.31
CA GLY A 153 45.51 -20.01 -37.02
C GLY A 153 46.14 -21.23 -36.33
N LEU A 154 45.45 -21.84 -35.37
CA LEU A 154 45.92 -23.06 -34.71
C LEU A 154 45.99 -24.26 -35.69
N ALA A 155 45.03 -24.37 -36.61
CA ALA A 155 45.04 -25.38 -37.64
C ALA A 155 46.23 -25.21 -38.60
N GLU A 156 46.54 -23.97 -38.99
CA GLU A 156 47.73 -23.64 -39.80
C GLU A 156 49.04 -23.97 -39.06
N GLN A 157 49.15 -23.61 -37.77
CA GLN A 157 50.30 -23.95 -36.93
C GLN A 157 50.49 -25.48 -36.83
N ARG A 158 49.40 -26.22 -36.63
CA ARG A 158 49.41 -27.68 -36.63
C ARG A 158 49.92 -28.22 -37.97
N GLU A 159 49.45 -27.69 -39.10
CA GLU A 159 49.91 -28.11 -40.42
C GLU A 159 51.41 -27.83 -40.62
N ALA A 160 51.88 -26.65 -40.20
CA ALA A 160 53.29 -26.27 -40.25
C ALA A 160 54.17 -27.22 -39.41
N MET A 161 53.74 -27.57 -38.20
CA MET A 161 54.43 -28.52 -37.33
C MET A 161 54.48 -29.93 -37.96
N VAL A 162 53.38 -30.40 -38.56
CA VAL A 162 53.37 -31.69 -39.26
C VAL A 162 54.35 -31.67 -40.45
N LYS A 163 54.41 -30.57 -41.21
CA LYS A 163 55.39 -30.41 -42.31
C LYS A 163 56.83 -30.38 -41.79
N SER A 164 57.10 -29.68 -40.68
CA SER A 164 58.45 -29.62 -40.11
C SER A 164 58.89 -30.97 -39.55
N LEU A 165 58.02 -31.68 -38.82
CA LEU A 165 58.27 -33.05 -38.36
C LEU A 165 58.54 -34.01 -39.52
N LYS A 166 57.76 -33.91 -40.61
CA LYS A 166 58.00 -34.71 -41.81
C LYS A 166 59.36 -34.40 -42.45
N ARG A 167 59.75 -33.12 -42.51
CA ARG A 167 61.07 -32.71 -43.01
C ARG A 167 62.19 -33.27 -42.13
N ILE A 168 62.10 -33.09 -40.81
CA ILE A 168 63.09 -33.61 -39.85
C ILE A 168 63.20 -35.12 -39.97
N ALA A 169 62.08 -35.85 -40.01
CA ALA A 169 62.08 -37.29 -40.17
C ALA A 169 62.74 -37.72 -41.49
N GLN A 170 62.49 -37.00 -42.59
CA GLN A 170 63.13 -37.25 -43.88
C GLN A 170 64.64 -36.97 -43.83
N ASP A 171 65.05 -35.88 -43.19
CA ASP A 171 66.47 -35.51 -43.02
C ASP A 171 67.20 -36.54 -42.15
N SER A 172 66.59 -37.01 -41.05
CA SER A 172 67.12 -38.09 -40.23
C SER A 172 67.23 -39.40 -41.01
N LEU A 173 66.24 -39.72 -41.85
CA LEU A 173 66.31 -40.90 -42.71
C LEU A 173 67.47 -40.80 -43.71
N ASN A 174 67.63 -39.64 -44.34
CA ASN A 174 68.73 -39.37 -45.26
C ASN A 174 70.10 -39.47 -44.54
N GLN A 175 70.19 -39.02 -43.28
CA GLN A 175 71.41 -39.17 -42.47
C GLN A 175 71.71 -40.63 -42.14
N ILE A 176 70.69 -41.42 -41.81
CA ILE A 176 70.84 -42.87 -41.59
C ILE A 176 71.34 -43.53 -42.86
N ASP A 177 70.72 -43.26 -44.01
CA ASP A 177 71.13 -43.80 -45.31
C ASP A 177 72.59 -43.43 -45.65
N LEU A 178 72.99 -42.19 -45.39
CA LEU A 178 74.37 -41.74 -45.56
C LEU A 178 75.32 -42.49 -44.61
N SER A 179 74.94 -42.66 -43.34
CA SER A 179 75.73 -43.39 -42.35
C SER A 179 75.89 -44.86 -42.72
N ASP A 180 74.84 -45.53 -43.21
CA ASP A 180 74.88 -46.92 -43.70
C ASP A 180 75.80 -47.03 -44.93
N ALA A 181 75.78 -46.03 -45.82
CA ALA A 181 76.72 -45.94 -46.94
C ALA A 181 78.18 -45.73 -46.48
N HIS A 182 78.41 -45.01 -45.38
CA HIS A 182 79.75 -44.90 -44.78
C HIS A 182 80.19 -46.20 -44.09
N TYR A 183 79.32 -46.85 -43.32
CA TYR A 183 79.63 -48.12 -42.66
C TYR A 183 79.94 -49.23 -43.65
N SER A 184 79.21 -49.31 -44.76
CA SER A 184 79.48 -50.31 -45.81
C SER A 184 80.82 -50.13 -46.53
N ARG A 185 81.45 -48.93 -46.45
CA ARG A 185 82.78 -48.65 -47.01
C ARG A 185 83.94 -48.96 -46.05
N ILE A 186 83.67 -49.21 -44.77
CA ILE A 186 84.71 -49.54 -43.80
C ILE A 186 85.10 -51.01 -44.00
N ASP A 187 86.18 -51.25 -44.77
CA ASP A 187 86.81 -52.56 -44.85
C ASP A 187 87.72 -52.75 -43.63
N ALA A 188 87.17 -53.36 -42.58
CA ALA A 188 87.89 -53.68 -41.34
C ALA A 188 89.20 -54.46 -41.60
N LYS A 189 89.26 -55.22 -42.70
CA LYS A 189 90.43 -56.01 -43.09
C LYS A 189 91.50 -55.16 -43.78
N ALA A 190 91.13 -54.09 -44.47
CA ALA A 190 92.06 -53.11 -45.03
C ALA A 190 92.72 -52.26 -43.93
N HIS A 191 91.93 -51.81 -42.94
CA HIS A 191 92.48 -51.10 -41.77
C HIS A 191 93.41 -51.99 -40.93
N ALA A 192 93.08 -53.27 -40.75
CA ALA A 192 93.97 -54.22 -40.09
C ALA A 192 95.31 -54.42 -40.83
N ARG A 193 95.30 -54.40 -42.18
CA ARG A 193 96.53 -54.48 -42.99
C ARG A 193 97.38 -53.22 -42.91
N ALA A 194 96.75 -52.04 -42.92
CA ALA A 194 97.48 -50.77 -42.76
C ALA A 194 98.18 -50.69 -41.40
N ILE A 195 97.56 -51.20 -40.33
CA ILE A 195 98.18 -51.30 -39.01
C ILE A 195 99.37 -52.29 -39.02
N ASP A 196 99.24 -53.44 -39.69
CA ASP A 196 100.31 -54.44 -39.76
C ASP A 196 101.49 -53.99 -40.66
N GLU A 197 101.25 -53.14 -41.67
CA GLU A 197 102.31 -52.50 -42.48
C GLU A 197 103.02 -51.35 -41.75
N LEU A 198 102.28 -50.52 -40.99
CA LEU A 198 102.85 -49.44 -40.18
C LEU A 198 103.71 -49.97 -39.01
N SER A 199 103.32 -51.14 -38.49
CA SER A 199 104.11 -51.95 -37.55
C SER A 199 105.46 -52.39 -38.13
N ARG A 200 105.53 -52.67 -39.44
CA ARG A 200 106.74 -53.17 -40.11
C ARG A 200 107.66 -52.07 -40.65
N SER A 201 107.16 -50.85 -40.87
CA SER A 201 107.95 -49.77 -41.49
C SER A 201 108.93 -49.06 -40.55
N GLN A 202 108.97 -49.38 -39.24
CA GLN A 202 109.84 -48.73 -38.23
C GLN A 202 109.88 -47.19 -38.32
N THR A 203 108.80 -46.57 -38.81
CA THR A 203 108.73 -45.13 -39.10
C THR A 203 108.77 -44.25 -37.85
N PHE A 204 108.66 -44.84 -36.66
CA PHE A 204 108.82 -44.19 -35.36
C PHE A 204 110.09 -44.69 -34.64
N THR A 205 111.24 -44.68 -35.31
CA THR A 205 112.54 -45.01 -34.72
C THR A 205 113.47 -43.79 -34.63
N PHE A 206 114.25 -43.70 -33.54
CA PHE A 206 115.07 -42.53 -33.16
C PHE A 206 116.03 -42.03 -34.26
N ALA A 207 116.43 -42.90 -35.20
CA ALA A 207 117.36 -42.58 -36.27
C ALA A 207 116.75 -41.78 -37.44
N ASN A 208 115.41 -41.73 -37.56
CA ASN A 208 114.71 -41.01 -38.63
C ASN A 208 114.18 -39.62 -38.18
N LEU A 209 114.54 -39.16 -36.97
CA LEU A 209 114.13 -37.86 -36.44
C LEU A 209 114.66 -36.66 -37.26
N GLY A 210 115.78 -36.80 -37.98
CA GLY A 210 116.37 -35.71 -38.76
C GLY A 210 115.66 -35.37 -40.07
N ASN A 211 114.77 -36.24 -40.57
CA ASN A 211 113.97 -36.04 -41.79
C ASN A 211 112.48 -35.80 -41.50
N LEU A 212 112.09 -35.76 -40.22
CA LEU A 212 110.81 -35.19 -39.82
C LEU A 212 111.05 -33.70 -39.60
N GLY A 213 110.86 -32.92 -40.67
CA GLY A 213 110.87 -31.47 -40.61
C GLY A 213 109.89 -30.99 -39.55
N TYR A 214 110.43 -30.37 -38.49
CA TYR A 214 109.68 -29.53 -37.58
C TYR A 214 109.51 -28.18 -38.26
N GLU A 215 108.35 -27.95 -38.87
CA GLU A 215 107.79 -26.60 -39.00
C GLU A 215 107.04 -26.33 -37.69
N GLU A 216 107.54 -25.38 -36.90
CA GLU A 216 106.75 -24.73 -35.85
C GLU A 216 105.70 -23.86 -36.53
N GLU A 217 104.52 -24.41 -36.77
CA GLU A 217 103.28 -23.63 -36.71
C GLU A 217 102.56 -23.97 -35.39
N GLU A 218 102.14 -22.91 -34.71
CA GLU A 218 101.56 -22.90 -33.37
C GLU A 218 100.44 -23.92 -33.18
N ILE A 219 100.60 -24.75 -32.15
CA ILE A 219 99.46 -25.36 -31.47
C ILE A 219 98.86 -24.25 -30.61
N VAL A 220 97.67 -23.77 -30.96
CA VAL A 220 96.77 -23.21 -29.96
C VAL A 220 95.74 -24.28 -29.62
N GLU A 221 95.60 -24.47 -28.31
CA GLU A 221 94.97 -25.56 -27.59
C GLU A 221 93.49 -25.80 -27.96
N GLU A 222 93.08 -27.07 -27.81
CA GLU A 222 91.67 -27.47 -27.73
C GLU A 222 90.94 -26.71 -26.60
N GLU A 223 89.75 -26.22 -26.91
CA GLU A 223 88.65 -26.20 -25.94
C GLU A 223 87.49 -27.02 -26.54
N ILE A 224 87.31 -28.23 -26.02
CA ILE A 224 86.02 -28.92 -26.01
C ILE A 224 85.36 -28.52 -24.70
N GLU A 225 84.38 -27.62 -24.74
CA GLU A 225 83.34 -27.37 -23.73
C GLU A 225 82.45 -26.24 -24.31
N GLU A 226 81.12 -26.28 -24.41
CA GLU A 226 80.06 -27.15 -23.93
C GLU A 226 79.04 -27.36 -25.07
N SER A 227 78.21 -28.41 -24.96
CA SER A 227 76.94 -28.43 -25.70
C SER A 227 76.17 -27.14 -25.41
N PRO A 228 75.44 -26.53 -26.37
CA PRO A 228 74.39 -25.60 -26.00
C PRO A 228 73.30 -26.44 -25.33
N MET A 229 73.45 -26.63 -24.02
CA MET A 229 72.41 -27.12 -23.15
C MET A 229 71.32 -26.07 -23.22
N ALA A 230 70.28 -26.38 -23.99
CA ALA A 230 68.97 -25.75 -23.99
C ALA A 230 68.92 -24.32 -23.42
N GLU A 231 69.15 -23.33 -24.28
CA GLU A 231 68.34 -22.10 -24.17
C GLU A 231 66.91 -22.52 -24.48
N MET A 232 66.22 -22.98 -23.44
CA MET A 232 64.78 -22.81 -23.36
C MET A 232 64.60 -21.30 -23.28
N GLU A 233 64.43 -20.67 -24.44
CA GLU A 233 63.91 -19.33 -24.54
C GLU A 233 62.63 -19.33 -23.71
N VAL A 234 62.72 -18.81 -22.48
CA VAL A 234 61.54 -18.38 -21.76
C VAL A 234 61.07 -17.20 -22.58
N ILE A 235 60.18 -17.49 -23.53
CA ILE A 235 59.26 -16.49 -24.03
C ILE A 235 58.53 -16.03 -22.77
N GLU A 236 58.95 -14.90 -22.21
CA GLU A 236 58.07 -14.06 -21.40
C GLU A 236 56.95 -13.61 -22.34
N GLU A 237 56.03 -14.53 -22.60
CA GLU A 237 54.68 -14.18 -22.98
C GLU A 237 54.13 -13.47 -21.75
N GLN A 238 54.01 -12.15 -21.86
CA GLN A 238 53.15 -11.35 -21.00
C GLN A 238 51.73 -11.86 -21.19
N LEU A 239 51.42 -12.96 -20.52
CA LEU A 239 50.08 -13.37 -20.16
C LEU A 239 49.58 -12.35 -19.13
N GLU A 240 49.01 -11.25 -19.62
CA GLU A 240 47.97 -10.55 -18.88
C GLU A 240 46.81 -11.53 -18.68
N LEU A 241 46.91 -12.34 -17.63
CA LEU A 241 45.73 -12.91 -16.97
C LEU A 241 45.08 -11.76 -16.20
N GLU A 242 44.27 -10.96 -16.90
CA GLU A 242 43.19 -10.23 -16.26
C GLU A 242 42.23 -11.27 -15.68
N ALA A 243 42.45 -11.61 -14.41
CA ALA A 243 41.38 -12.12 -13.59
C ALA A 243 40.32 -11.01 -13.52
N HIS A 244 39.23 -11.22 -14.25
CA HIS A 244 37.99 -10.50 -14.06
C HIS A 244 37.47 -10.85 -12.66
N ASP A 245 37.97 -10.19 -11.62
CA ASP A 245 37.29 -10.15 -10.33
C ASP A 245 36.04 -9.31 -10.52
N SER A 246 34.91 -10.01 -10.58
CA SER A 246 33.60 -9.39 -10.72
C SER A 246 33.09 -9.06 -9.34
N THR A 247 33.62 -8.00 -8.75
CA THR A 247 32.95 -7.26 -7.67
C THR A 247 33.20 -5.76 -7.88
N PRO A 248 32.18 -4.97 -8.23
CA PRO A 248 32.30 -3.52 -8.19
C PRO A 248 32.27 -3.09 -6.73
N ASP A 249 33.42 -2.64 -6.21
CA ASP A 249 33.43 -1.70 -5.09
C ASP A 249 32.87 -0.37 -5.61
N MET A 250 31.67 -0.04 -5.13
CA MET A 250 31.11 1.28 -5.18
C MET A 250 31.60 1.98 -3.91
N GLU A 251 32.66 2.78 -4.02
CA GLU A 251 33.01 3.75 -2.99
C GLU A 251 31.83 4.72 -2.80
N MET A 252 31.18 4.65 -1.64
CA MET A 252 30.45 5.76 -1.06
C MET A 252 31.36 6.42 -0.03
N GLU A 253 31.57 7.72 -0.24
CA GLU A 253 32.33 8.62 0.62
C GLU A 253 31.94 8.47 2.09
N ILE A 254 32.93 8.22 2.94
CA ILE A 254 32.83 8.41 4.38
C ILE A 254 33.31 9.84 4.63
N ASP A 255 32.36 10.74 4.87
CA ASP A 255 32.62 12.07 5.40
C ASP A 255 32.88 11.92 6.91
N ASP A 256 34.14 12.13 7.30
CA ASP A 256 34.56 12.26 8.69
C ASP A 256 34.04 13.60 9.24
N SER A 257 32.86 13.60 9.89
CA SER A 257 32.43 14.74 10.70
C SER A 257 32.87 14.56 12.15
N GLU A 258 33.76 15.45 12.56
CA GLU A 258 34.22 15.69 13.93
C GLU A 258 33.08 15.80 14.95
N THR A 259 33.39 15.29 16.14
CA THR A 259 32.79 15.54 17.45
C THR A 259 32.13 16.91 17.67
N ALA A 260 30.88 16.90 18.15
CA ALA A 260 30.35 17.89 19.10
C ALA A 260 29.26 17.26 19.97
N GLU A 261 29.39 17.46 21.27
CA GLU A 261 28.51 17.02 22.36
C GLU A 261 27.13 17.70 22.28
N GLU A 262 26.04 16.94 22.40
CA GLU A 262 24.78 17.42 22.97
C GLU A 262 23.94 16.23 23.48
N GLU A 263 23.91 16.07 24.82
CA GLU A 263 22.96 15.21 25.53
C GLU A 263 21.54 15.79 25.38
N LEU A 264 20.61 15.00 24.86
CA LEU A 264 19.18 15.21 25.07
C LEU A 264 18.52 13.88 25.47
N GLU A 265 18.05 13.85 26.71
CA GLU A 265 17.30 12.78 27.36
C GLU A 265 16.03 12.44 26.55
N MET A 266 15.85 11.16 26.19
CA MET A 266 14.56 10.65 25.71
C MET A 266 13.83 9.94 26.85
N GLU A 267 12.67 10.50 27.15
CA GLU A 267 11.71 10.13 28.17
C GLU A 267 11.09 8.75 27.88
N ASP A 268 11.20 7.82 28.84
CA ASP A 268 10.52 6.53 28.86
C ASP A 268 8.99 6.74 28.87
N THR A 269 8.32 6.49 27.74
CA THR A 269 6.86 6.30 27.71
C THR A 269 6.52 4.84 27.42
N LYS A 270 6.60 4.05 28.50
CA LYS A 270 6.04 2.70 28.59
C LYS A 270 4.52 2.81 28.69
N MET A 271 3.79 2.61 27.58
CA MET A 271 2.35 2.34 27.65
C MET A 271 2.13 0.92 28.19
N GLN A 272 1.57 0.87 29.39
CA GLN A 272 1.03 -0.33 30.04
C GLN A 272 -0.24 -0.74 29.29
N LEU A 273 -0.27 -1.97 28.77
CA LEU A 273 -1.52 -2.67 28.49
C LEU A 273 -1.95 -3.32 29.81
N GLU A 274 -3.01 -2.79 30.42
CA GLU A 274 -3.71 -3.42 31.53
C GLU A 274 -4.56 -4.57 30.96
N ASP A 275 -4.16 -5.80 31.28
CA ASP A 275 -5.03 -6.96 31.29
C ASP A 275 -5.96 -6.85 32.51
N GLU A 276 -7.25 -6.56 32.31
CA GLU A 276 -8.30 -7.05 33.21
C GLU A 276 -9.70 -6.97 32.56
N ALA A 277 -10.37 -8.13 32.58
CA ALA A 277 -11.80 -8.40 32.35
C ALA A 277 -12.33 -8.36 30.91
N LEU A 278 -12.45 -9.53 30.28
CA LEU A 278 -13.58 -9.97 29.45
C LEU A 278 -13.51 -11.51 29.26
N ASP A 279 -13.52 -12.26 30.37
CA ASP A 279 -13.83 -13.70 30.38
C ASP A 279 -15.28 -13.86 30.80
N GLU A 280 -16.20 -13.78 29.83
CA GLU A 280 -17.56 -14.32 29.83
C GLU A 280 -18.13 -13.99 28.43
N ASP A 281 -18.70 -14.98 27.73
CA ASP A 281 -19.43 -14.87 26.44
C ASP A 281 -18.72 -15.30 25.12
N ILE A 282 -17.74 -16.22 25.14
CA ILE A 282 -17.26 -16.89 23.90
C ILE A 282 -17.63 -18.40 23.83
N GLU A 283 -18.47 -18.91 24.73
CA GLU A 283 -18.93 -20.31 24.65
C GLU A 283 -20.24 -20.53 23.84
N GLU A 284 -20.88 -19.48 23.30
CA GLU A 284 -22.18 -19.63 22.60
C GLU A 284 -22.13 -19.56 21.06
N LEU A 285 -20.93 -19.47 20.44
CA LEU A 285 -20.80 -19.31 18.98
C LEU A 285 -20.16 -20.49 18.22
N GLU A 286 -19.76 -21.57 18.88
CA GLU A 286 -19.11 -22.72 18.21
C GLU A 286 -20.05 -23.86 17.78
N GLU A 287 -21.34 -23.86 18.14
CA GLU A 287 -22.21 -25.03 17.88
C GLU A 287 -23.03 -25.03 16.57
N ALA A 288 -22.78 -24.12 15.63
CA ALA A 288 -23.62 -23.99 14.42
C ALA A 288 -22.90 -24.19 13.07
N LYS A 289 -21.80 -24.95 13.02
CA LYS A 289 -21.08 -25.23 11.75
C LYS A 289 -20.95 -26.73 11.42
N GLU A 290 -22.07 -27.45 11.32
CA GLU A 290 -22.12 -28.66 10.49
C GLU A 290 -23.51 -28.87 9.85
N LYS A 291 -23.62 -28.55 8.54
CA LYS A 291 -24.27 -29.38 7.49
C LYS A 291 -24.23 -28.72 6.10
N PRO A 292 -24.26 -29.52 5.01
CA PRO A 292 -23.63 -29.16 3.74
C PRO A 292 -24.54 -28.42 2.74
N VAL A 293 -23.85 -27.81 1.78
CA VAL A 293 -24.35 -27.07 0.61
C VAL A 293 -25.18 -27.94 -0.34
N ALA A 294 -26.37 -27.46 -0.71
CA ALA A 294 -27.05 -27.82 -1.96
C ALA A 294 -27.91 -26.65 -2.49
N GLU A 295 -27.47 -26.11 -3.64
CA GLU A 295 -28.26 -25.79 -4.83
C GLU A 295 -29.58 -24.97 -4.70
N ASN A 296 -29.56 -23.68 -5.08
CA ASN A 296 -30.30 -23.16 -6.24
C ASN A 296 -30.27 -21.62 -6.37
N LEU A 297 -30.28 -21.19 -7.63
CA LEU A 297 -30.41 -19.81 -8.10
C LEU A 297 -31.64 -19.08 -7.54
N LYS A 298 -31.49 -17.77 -7.26
CA LYS A 298 -32.21 -16.69 -7.96
C LYS A 298 -31.75 -15.31 -7.46
N HIS A 299 -31.41 -14.45 -8.42
CA HIS A 299 -31.39 -13.00 -8.25
C HIS A 299 -32.72 -12.51 -7.68
N GLN A 300 -32.68 -11.76 -6.58
CA GLN A 300 -33.70 -10.78 -6.25
C GLN A 300 -33.01 -9.46 -5.91
N THR A 301 -33.00 -8.57 -6.89
CA THR A 301 -33.01 -7.13 -6.69
C THR A 301 -34.22 -6.75 -5.85
N SER A 302 -33.99 -6.17 -4.67
CA SER A 302 -35.01 -5.43 -3.94
C SER A 302 -34.42 -4.14 -3.41
N GLN A 303 -34.56 -3.07 -4.20
CA GLN A 303 -34.61 -1.70 -3.66
C GLN A 303 -35.82 -1.60 -2.73
N PRO A 304 -35.71 -0.94 -1.56
CA PRO A 304 -36.89 -0.55 -0.82
C PRO A 304 -37.55 0.62 -1.56
N LYS A 305 -38.72 0.35 -2.16
CA LYS A 305 -39.63 1.40 -2.61
C LYS A 305 -40.18 2.11 -1.37
N TYR A 306 -39.74 3.34 -1.12
CA TYR A 306 -40.54 4.26 -0.32
C TYR A 306 -41.87 4.47 -1.06
N ARG A 307 -42.96 4.07 -0.41
CA ARG A 307 -44.31 4.42 -0.85
C ARG A 307 -44.49 5.89 -0.55
N ASP A 308 -44.62 6.64 -1.63
CA ASP A 308 -45.03 8.03 -1.66
C ASP A 308 -46.53 8.08 -1.31
N ASP A 309 -46.86 8.01 -0.02
CA ASP A 309 -48.21 8.25 0.48
C ASP A 309 -48.46 9.76 0.60
N GLN A 310 -48.44 10.45 -0.54
CA GLN A 310 -49.11 11.73 -0.69
C GLN A 310 -50.63 11.49 -0.71
N LYS A 311 -51.26 11.63 0.47
CA LYS A 311 -52.60 12.20 0.72
C LYS A 311 -53.09 11.73 2.08
N ASN A 312 -52.57 12.34 3.13
CA ASN A 312 -53.42 12.67 4.27
C ASN A 312 -53.30 14.17 4.45
N GLN A 313 -54.41 14.84 4.18
CA GLN A 313 -54.62 16.23 4.54
C GLN A 313 -54.30 16.36 6.04
N SER A 314 -53.16 16.98 6.34
CA SER A 314 -52.89 17.52 7.67
C SER A 314 -53.80 18.73 7.86
N GLY A 315 -55.11 18.47 7.99
CA GLY A 315 -55.98 19.42 8.65
C GLY A 315 -55.48 19.49 10.08
N SER A 316 -54.99 20.65 10.50
CA SER A 316 -54.61 20.89 11.89
C SER A 316 -55.76 20.39 12.77
N PHE A 317 -55.44 19.73 13.90
CA PHE A 317 -56.44 19.22 14.84
C PHE A 317 -57.46 20.31 15.24
N PHE A 318 -57.04 21.57 15.16
CA PHE A 318 -57.85 22.74 15.45
C PHE A 318 -58.67 23.32 14.29
N ASP A 319 -58.37 22.98 13.04
CA ASP A 319 -59.19 23.37 11.88
C ASP A 319 -60.56 22.65 11.85
N GLN A 320 -60.79 21.67 12.73
CA GLN A 320 -62.05 20.93 12.84
C GLN A 320 -63.07 21.60 13.79
N PHE A 321 -62.68 22.66 14.50
CA PHE A 321 -63.50 23.29 15.54
C PHE A 321 -64.03 24.69 15.19
N ASP A 322 -63.78 25.19 13.97
CA ASP A 322 -64.36 26.42 13.41
C ASP A 322 -65.66 26.16 12.61
#